data_AF-S3ZN86-F1
#
_entry.id   AF-S3ZN86-F1
#
_cell.length_a   1.000
_cell.length_b   1.000
_cell.length_c   1.000
_cell.angle_alpha   90.00
_cell.angle_beta   90.00
_cell.angle_gamma   90.00
#
_symmetry.space_group_name_H-M   'P 1'
#
loop_
_entity.id
_entity.type
_entity.pdbx_description
1 polymer ?
#
loop_
_entity_poly.entity_id
_entity_poly.type
_entity_poly.pdbx_seq_one_letter_code
_entity_poly.pdbx_strand_id
1 'polypeptide(L)'
;MSDAYEETYGEAHSRSGTDGSDDLTSYDNERTFAALPPAHGRGFAQTWWGQAWMKALEDTALDLAQLKAGRRLARAGAVGAVSVRPGRITAVVQDKDGTAHRSDVLLQELSDDEWDRFLGMAVERAGHIAALLDREMPPHLVEDAATAGVELLPGIGDLEPRCDCEAWDHCGHTAALCYQVARLLDQDPFVLLLMRGRGERELLDELQVRSVAQQAAPESHPEESREAAQEGVDAVEAYADGAILPPLPEPPVLPAEPGLPPSLDTEAEPAPGVDVAALEFLAARAAAEAHRLLAEALAPGHERQPVEAGLTHDEDAVRLASASPEASIAGRLAESSGRNRDGLARAVTAWGYGGRAALAVLEEEGPLEADALARARAALDSAWDEGERPTLRAAHNRWTVVGADAQLRHGRDGRWWPYRKEHGRWVPAGPAAHDPATALAAVTASD
;
A
#
# COMPACT_ATOMS: atom_id res chain seq x y z
N MET A 1 -15.47 -4.05 87.58
CA MET A 1 -15.08 -5.44 87.25
C MET A 1 -14.36 -5.34 85.92
N SER A 2 -13.13 -4.83 86.01
CA SER A 2 -11.88 -5.60 85.98
C SER A 2 -11.62 -6.05 84.54
N ASP A 3 -10.80 -5.29 83.82
CA ASP A 3 -9.33 -5.55 83.69
C ASP A 3 -9.14 -6.62 82.62
N ALA A 4 -8.30 -6.51 81.60
CA ALA A 4 -7.20 -5.62 81.24
C ALA A 4 -6.93 -5.90 79.73
N TYR A 5 -6.23 -5.11 78.92
CA TYR A 5 -4.89 -4.57 79.09
C TYR A 5 -4.69 -3.43 78.07
N GLU A 6 -4.10 -2.34 78.56
CA GLU A 6 -3.50 -1.25 77.80
C GLU A 6 -2.05 -1.16 78.28
N GLU A 7 -1.05 -1.16 77.37
CA GLU A 7 0.33 -0.65 77.53
C GLU A 7 1.16 -1.09 76.30
N THR A 8 2.05 -0.32 75.66
CA THR A 8 2.36 1.11 75.57
C THR A 8 3.47 1.25 74.51
N TYR A 9 3.34 2.27 73.66
CA TYR A 9 4.36 3.16 73.07
C TYR A 9 5.75 2.69 72.63
N GLY A 10 6.04 3.03 71.37
CA GLY A 10 7.37 3.37 70.85
C GLY A 10 7.24 4.18 69.56
N GLU A 11 7.22 5.51 69.66
CA GLU A 11 7.46 6.42 68.52
C GLU A 11 8.94 6.43 68.13
N ALA A 12 9.25 6.38 66.83
CA ALA A 12 9.96 7.45 66.11
C ALA A 12 10.59 6.97 64.78
N HIS A 13 10.31 7.77 63.74
CA HIS A 13 11.14 8.08 62.56
C HIS A 13 10.97 7.23 61.28
N SER A 14 10.20 7.86 60.36
CA SER A 14 10.46 8.03 58.93
C SER A 14 11.61 7.23 58.30
N ARG A 15 11.25 6.41 57.30
CA ARG A 15 11.77 6.56 55.94
C ARG A 15 10.88 5.81 54.96
N SER A 16 10.33 6.57 54.02
CA SER A 16 9.73 6.07 52.80
C SER A 16 10.73 5.22 52.02
N GLY A 17 10.35 3.99 51.69
CA GLY A 17 11.01 3.17 50.69
C GLY A 17 9.92 2.65 49.76
N THR A 18 9.69 3.37 48.67
CA THR A 18 9.04 2.85 47.47
C THR A 18 9.94 1.75 46.91
N ASP A 19 9.47 0.51 46.94
CA ASP A 19 10.03 -0.57 46.12
C ASP A 19 8.87 -1.17 45.33
N GLY A 20 8.90 -0.89 44.04
CA GLY A 20 7.80 -1.05 43.10
C GLY A 20 8.27 -0.57 41.74
N SER A 21 9.43 -1.07 41.30
CA SER A 21 10.05 -0.70 40.02
C SER A 21 10.76 -1.85 39.32
N ASP A 22 10.37 -3.11 39.57
CA ASP A 22 11.04 -4.28 38.95
C ASP A 22 10.14 -5.11 38.00
N ASP A 23 8.90 -4.70 37.72
CA ASP A 23 7.92 -5.54 36.99
C ASP A 23 7.58 -5.07 35.56
N LEU A 24 8.31 -4.08 35.02
CA LEU A 24 8.06 -3.50 33.67
C LEU A 24 9.15 -3.81 32.62
N THR A 25 10.27 -4.45 33.00
CA THR A 25 11.35 -4.83 32.07
C THR A 25 11.20 -6.25 31.51
N SER A 26 10.27 -7.06 32.02
CA SER A 26 10.19 -8.49 31.71
C SER A 26 9.53 -8.84 30.37
N TYR A 27 8.78 -7.92 29.73
CA TYR A 27 7.90 -8.28 28.60
C TYR A 27 8.54 -8.15 27.20
N ASP A 28 9.75 -7.59 27.06
CA ASP A 28 10.42 -7.40 25.76
C ASP A 28 11.53 -8.41 25.46
N ASN A 29 11.94 -9.21 26.44
CA ASN A 29 13.08 -10.13 26.32
C ASN A 29 12.71 -11.51 25.77
N GLU A 30 11.45 -11.72 25.37
CA GLU A 30 11.02 -12.96 24.72
C GLU A 30 9.89 -12.68 23.73
N ARG A 31 10.04 -13.15 22.50
CA ARG A 31 9.02 -13.07 21.44
C ARG A 31 8.67 -14.48 20.97
N THR A 32 7.38 -14.82 21.00
CA THR A 32 6.88 -16.09 20.45
C THR A 32 6.19 -15.85 19.11
N PHE A 33 6.67 -16.53 18.08
CA PHE A 33 6.11 -16.52 16.74
C PHE A 33 5.22 -17.75 16.56
N ALA A 34 4.02 -17.54 16.00
CA ALA A 34 3.15 -18.65 15.63
C ALA A 34 3.85 -19.58 14.63
N ALA A 35 3.48 -20.87 14.66
CA ALA A 35 3.99 -21.84 13.69
C ALA A 35 3.73 -21.33 12.27
N LEU A 36 4.79 -21.15 11.48
CA LEU A 36 4.62 -20.68 10.10
C LEU A 36 4.02 -21.79 9.24
N PRO A 37 3.22 -21.43 8.22
CA PRO A 37 2.69 -22.40 7.29
C PRO A 37 3.81 -23.14 6.54
N PRO A 38 3.53 -24.36 6.02
CA PRO A 38 4.44 -25.11 5.18
C PRO A 38 5.12 -24.25 4.10
N ALA A 39 6.44 -24.37 3.97
CA ALA A 39 7.20 -23.60 2.99
C ALA A 39 7.04 -24.19 1.57
N HIS A 40 6.60 -23.37 0.61
CA HIS A 40 6.53 -23.72 -0.80
C HIS A 40 7.71 -23.08 -1.56
N GLY A 41 8.39 -23.84 -2.43
CA GLY A 41 9.51 -23.34 -3.24
C GLY A 41 10.91 -23.83 -2.80
N ARG A 42 11.95 -23.24 -3.43
CA ARG A 42 13.34 -23.76 -3.37
C ARG A 42 14.15 -23.30 -2.16
N GLY A 43 13.90 -22.11 -1.60
CA GLY A 43 14.71 -21.52 -0.51
C GLY A 43 13.95 -21.33 0.80
N PHE A 44 14.70 -21.21 1.91
CA PHE A 44 14.19 -20.85 3.25
C PHE A 44 14.53 -19.41 3.66
N ALA A 45 15.41 -18.74 2.93
CA ALA A 45 15.64 -17.31 3.05
C ALA A 45 15.61 -16.63 1.66
N GLN A 46 15.29 -15.35 1.62
CA GLN A 46 15.32 -14.47 0.45
C GLN A 46 16.26 -13.27 0.69
N THR A 47 16.35 -12.82 1.93
CA THR A 47 17.20 -11.70 2.34
C THR A 47 18.65 -12.13 2.50
N TRP A 48 19.60 -11.21 2.29
CA TRP A 48 21.03 -11.55 2.38
C TRP A 48 21.43 -11.98 3.80
N TRP A 49 20.83 -11.39 4.84
CA TRP A 49 21.07 -11.77 6.25
C TRP A 49 20.44 -13.12 6.60
N GLY A 50 19.25 -13.43 6.07
CA GLY A 50 18.67 -14.77 6.18
C GLY A 50 19.53 -15.83 5.47
N GLN A 51 20.17 -15.49 4.35
CA GLN A 51 21.15 -16.35 3.68
C GLN A 51 22.42 -16.54 4.51
N ALA A 52 22.93 -15.48 5.17
CA ALA A 52 24.07 -15.58 6.06
C ALA A 52 23.79 -16.51 7.26
N TRP A 53 22.60 -16.42 7.86
CA TRP A 53 22.14 -17.35 8.89
C TRP A 53 22.12 -18.81 8.41
N MET A 54 21.55 -19.06 7.22
CA MET A 54 21.55 -20.42 6.66
C MET A 54 22.96 -20.92 6.37
N LYS A 55 23.83 -20.05 5.86
CA LYS A 55 25.23 -20.37 5.62
C LYS A 55 25.94 -20.78 6.91
N ALA A 56 25.72 -20.06 8.01
CA ALA A 56 26.27 -20.43 9.32
C ALA A 56 25.84 -21.84 9.75
N LEU A 57 24.55 -22.19 9.60
CA LEU A 57 24.05 -23.54 9.86
C LEU A 57 24.72 -24.58 8.96
N GLU A 58 24.76 -24.33 7.65
CA GLU A 58 25.23 -25.28 6.65
C GLU A 58 26.74 -25.53 6.73
N ASP A 59 27.51 -24.51 7.09
CA ASP A 59 28.96 -24.61 7.30
C ASP A 59 29.29 -25.25 8.67
N THR A 60 28.39 -25.17 9.66
CA THR A 60 28.57 -25.76 11.00
C THR A 60 28.21 -27.24 11.06
N ALA A 61 27.12 -27.64 10.38
CA ALA A 61 26.60 -29.00 10.48
C ALA A 61 27.51 -30.03 9.78
N LEU A 62 27.88 -31.09 10.50
CA LEU A 62 28.81 -32.10 10.03
C LEU A 62 28.14 -33.19 9.17
N ASP A 63 26.82 -33.39 9.33
CA ASP A 63 26.04 -34.38 8.59
C ASP A 63 24.98 -33.74 7.66
N LEU A 64 25.28 -33.75 6.35
CA LEU A 64 24.38 -33.27 5.30
C LEU A 64 23.04 -34.01 5.25
N ALA A 65 22.97 -35.25 5.75
CA ALA A 65 21.72 -36.00 5.84
C ALA A 65 20.78 -35.39 6.89
N GLN A 66 21.30 -34.89 8.02
CA GLN A 66 20.51 -34.19 9.03
C GLN A 66 19.97 -32.87 8.48
N LEU A 67 20.79 -32.10 7.76
CA LEU A 67 20.32 -30.90 7.06
C LEU A 67 19.18 -31.22 6.08
N LYS A 68 19.32 -32.32 5.31
CA LYS A 68 18.25 -32.77 4.40
C LYS A 68 16.98 -33.19 5.15
N ALA A 69 17.12 -33.85 6.30
CA ALA A 69 15.99 -34.22 7.15
C ALA A 69 15.29 -32.97 7.72
N GLY A 70 16.05 -32.01 8.23
CA GLY A 70 15.52 -30.75 8.77
C GLY A 70 14.81 -29.90 7.72
N ARG A 71 15.36 -29.79 6.51
CA ARG A 71 14.65 -29.15 5.38
C ARG A 71 13.31 -29.81 5.09
N ARG A 72 13.21 -31.13 5.28
CA ARG A 72 11.99 -31.90 5.02
C ARG A 72 10.94 -31.67 6.12
N LEU A 73 11.38 -31.59 7.39
CA LEU A 73 10.52 -31.29 8.54
C LEU A 73 9.99 -29.85 8.47
N ALA A 74 10.87 -28.87 8.26
CA ALA A 74 10.47 -27.46 8.15
C ALA A 74 9.49 -27.23 6.97
N ARG A 75 9.72 -27.85 5.81
CA ARG A 75 8.77 -27.80 4.68
C ARG A 75 7.42 -28.45 4.98
N ALA A 76 7.39 -29.47 5.83
CA ALA A 76 6.16 -30.14 6.22
C ALA A 76 5.34 -29.34 7.25
N GLY A 77 5.82 -28.18 7.72
CA GLY A 77 5.17 -27.43 8.80
C GLY A 77 5.29 -28.12 10.16
N ALA A 78 6.33 -28.93 10.34
CA ALA A 78 6.50 -29.73 11.55
C ALA A 78 7.13 -28.97 12.72
N VAL A 79 7.55 -27.73 12.50
CA VAL A 79 8.08 -26.83 13.55
C VAL A 79 6.89 -26.06 14.13
N GLY A 80 6.68 -26.18 15.43
CA GLY A 80 5.63 -25.46 16.16
C GLY A 80 5.92 -23.97 16.31
N ALA A 81 5.28 -23.34 17.30
CA ALA A 81 5.59 -21.96 17.66
C ALA A 81 7.06 -21.83 18.06
N VAL A 82 7.70 -20.76 17.62
CA VAL A 82 9.11 -20.47 17.88
C VAL A 82 9.21 -19.38 18.93
N SER A 83 9.80 -19.68 20.09
CA SER A 83 10.17 -18.68 21.09
C SER A 83 11.60 -18.22 20.85
N VAL A 84 11.80 -16.91 20.83
CA VAL A 84 13.09 -16.24 20.66
C VAL A 84 13.34 -15.39 21.90
N ARG A 85 14.51 -15.56 22.50
CA ARG A 85 15.00 -14.79 23.65
C ARG A 85 16.50 -14.54 23.50
N PRO A 86 17.11 -13.66 24.31
CA PRO A 86 18.55 -13.52 24.39
C PRO A 86 19.25 -14.87 24.46
N GLY A 87 20.16 -15.06 23.50
CA GLY A 87 21.02 -16.23 23.36
C GLY A 87 20.35 -17.54 22.97
N ARG A 88 19.03 -17.58 22.71
CA ARG A 88 18.34 -18.85 22.42
C ARG A 88 17.08 -18.71 21.56
N ILE A 89 16.95 -19.64 20.63
CA ILE A 89 15.69 -19.99 19.97
C ILE A 89 15.21 -21.38 20.39
N THR A 90 13.91 -21.52 20.61
CA THR A 90 13.27 -22.75 21.09
C THR A 90 12.02 -23.06 20.27
N ALA A 91 11.85 -24.31 19.86
CA ALA A 91 10.57 -24.81 19.33
C ALA A 91 10.38 -26.30 19.64
N VAL A 92 9.13 -26.75 19.58
CA VAL A 92 8.80 -28.18 19.54
C VAL A 92 8.70 -28.58 18.07
N VAL A 93 9.46 -29.61 17.68
CA VAL A 93 9.46 -30.15 16.31
C VAL A 93 8.88 -31.55 16.32
N GLN A 94 7.91 -31.81 15.45
CA GLN A 94 7.24 -33.10 15.36
C GLN A 94 7.87 -33.98 14.26
N ASP A 95 8.13 -35.24 14.58
CA ASP A 95 8.45 -36.25 13.59
C ASP A 95 7.20 -36.77 12.88
N LYS A 96 7.42 -37.50 11.79
CA LYS A 96 6.35 -38.07 10.97
C LYS A 96 5.46 -39.07 11.72
N ASP A 97 5.99 -39.71 12.75
CA ASP A 97 5.28 -40.65 13.61
C ASP A 97 4.51 -39.95 14.76
N GLY A 98 4.60 -38.61 14.85
CA GLY A 98 3.95 -37.80 15.87
C GLY A 98 4.79 -37.57 17.13
N THR A 99 6.01 -38.13 17.20
CA THR A 99 6.92 -37.86 18.33
C THR A 99 7.35 -36.40 18.32
N ALA A 100 7.32 -35.75 19.49
CA ALA A 100 7.64 -34.33 19.63
C ALA A 100 8.97 -34.15 20.36
N HIS A 101 9.88 -33.39 19.76
CA HIS A 101 11.21 -33.10 20.28
C HIS A 101 11.36 -31.63 20.59
N ARG A 102 11.77 -31.29 21.82
CA ARG A 102 12.16 -29.92 22.14
C ARG A 102 13.53 -29.65 21.55
N SER A 103 13.57 -28.68 20.63
CA SER A 103 14.77 -28.23 19.95
C SER A 103 15.11 -26.81 20.38
N ASP A 104 16.32 -26.64 20.87
CA ASP A 104 16.91 -25.36 21.21
C ASP A 104 18.14 -25.15 20.31
N VAL A 105 18.37 -23.92 19.86
CA VAL A 105 19.64 -23.50 19.23
C VAL A 105 20.11 -22.25 19.95
N LEU A 106 21.35 -22.27 20.40
CA LEU A 106 21.97 -21.16 21.12
C LEU A 106 22.79 -20.32 20.15
N LEU A 107 22.83 -19.02 20.43
CA LEU A 107 23.71 -18.06 19.78
C LEU A 107 24.31 -17.20 20.87
N GLN A 108 25.59 -16.85 20.77
CA GLN A 108 26.22 -15.99 21.77
C GLN A 108 25.60 -14.58 21.75
N GLU A 109 25.22 -14.09 22.94
CA GLU A 109 24.80 -12.71 23.14
C GLU A 109 25.99 -11.76 23.00
N LEU A 110 25.74 -10.56 22.49
CA LEU A 110 26.72 -9.49 22.53
C LEU A 110 26.82 -8.95 23.96
N SER A 111 28.05 -8.67 24.39
CA SER A 111 28.31 -7.96 25.64
C SER A 111 27.80 -6.52 25.58
N ASP A 112 27.59 -5.90 26.74
CA ASP A 112 27.16 -4.48 26.81
C ASP A 112 28.16 -3.56 26.07
N ASP A 113 29.47 -3.83 26.15
CA ASP A 113 30.50 -3.09 25.42
C ASP A 113 30.39 -3.24 23.89
N GLU A 114 29.95 -4.41 23.40
CA GLU A 114 29.72 -4.65 21.97
C GLU A 114 28.43 -3.97 21.52
N TRP A 115 27.37 -4.00 22.34
CA TRP A 115 26.15 -3.24 22.09
C TRP A 115 26.42 -1.74 22.06
N ASP A 116 27.23 -1.22 22.98
CA ASP A 116 27.61 0.19 23.00
C ASP A 116 28.35 0.62 21.73
N ARG A 117 29.27 -0.21 21.25
CA ARG A 117 29.98 0.01 19.98
C ARG A 117 29.05 -0.05 18.78
N PHE A 118 28.16 -1.05 18.72
CA PHE A 118 27.18 -1.20 17.64
C PHE A 118 26.25 0.01 17.57
N LEU A 119 25.67 0.41 18.70
CA LEU A 119 24.76 1.54 18.79
C LEU A 119 25.45 2.86 18.48
N GLY A 120 26.68 3.05 18.97
CA GLY A 120 27.51 4.21 18.65
C GLY A 120 27.75 4.36 17.15
N MET A 121 28.13 3.28 16.47
CA MET A 121 28.31 3.28 15.00
C MET A 121 26.97 3.45 14.26
N ALA A 122 25.91 2.79 14.72
CA ALA A 122 24.60 2.86 14.06
C ALA A 122 24.03 4.29 14.04
N VAL A 123 24.32 5.12 15.06
CA VAL A 123 23.87 6.53 15.09
C VAL A 123 24.70 7.47 14.22
N GLU A 124 25.92 7.09 13.83
CA GLU A 124 26.76 7.91 12.94
C GLU A 124 26.14 8.12 11.56
N ARG A 125 25.26 7.21 11.12
CA ARG A 125 24.54 7.30 9.84
C ARG A 125 23.05 7.12 10.05
N ALA A 126 22.28 8.21 9.90
CA ALA A 126 20.81 8.17 10.01
C ALA A 126 20.16 7.14 9.07
N GLY A 127 20.80 6.83 7.93
CA GLY A 127 20.34 5.79 6.99
C GLY A 127 20.33 4.38 7.59
N HIS A 128 21.24 4.06 8.53
CA HIS A 128 21.24 2.76 9.20
C HIS A 128 20.00 2.60 10.09
N ILE A 129 19.64 3.65 10.84
CA ILE A 129 18.44 3.64 11.69
C ILE A 129 17.17 3.54 10.84
N ALA A 130 17.09 4.33 9.77
CA ALA A 130 15.94 4.30 8.86
C ALA A 130 15.71 2.90 8.26
N ALA A 131 16.77 2.25 7.78
CA ALA A 131 16.67 0.90 7.23
C ALA A 131 16.24 -0.15 8.28
N LEU A 132 16.74 -0.05 9.52
CA LEU A 132 16.28 -0.93 10.60
C LEU A 132 14.79 -0.74 10.91
N LEU A 133 14.30 0.52 10.91
CA LEU A 133 12.87 0.82 11.06
C LEU A 133 12.01 0.23 9.93
N ASP A 134 12.55 0.21 8.71
CA ASP A 134 11.93 -0.44 7.54
C ASP A 134 12.11 -1.97 7.54
N ARG A 135 12.64 -2.56 8.62
CA ARG A 135 12.90 -4.00 8.79
C ARG A 135 13.90 -4.55 7.79
N GLU A 136 14.86 -3.73 7.39
CA GLU A 136 16.00 -4.12 6.57
C GLU A 136 17.29 -4.16 7.40
N MET A 137 18.19 -5.09 7.04
CA MET A 137 19.56 -5.12 7.57
C MET A 137 20.52 -4.60 6.49
N PRO A 138 21.03 -3.36 6.57
CA PRO A 138 21.98 -2.85 5.59
C PRO A 138 23.29 -3.65 5.62
N PRO A 139 23.85 -4.08 4.47
CA PRO A 139 25.17 -4.72 4.41
C PRO A 139 26.25 -3.87 5.08
N HIS A 140 26.27 -2.57 4.80
CA HIS A 140 27.26 -1.64 5.35
C HIS A 140 27.17 -1.51 6.88
N LEU A 141 25.97 -1.58 7.46
CA LEU A 141 25.81 -1.60 8.93
C LEU A 141 26.54 -2.80 9.54
N VAL A 142 26.43 -3.98 8.92
CA VAL A 142 27.07 -5.19 9.44
C VAL A 142 28.57 -5.20 9.16
N GLU A 143 29.01 -4.68 8.01
CA GLU A 143 30.43 -4.52 7.68
C GLU A 143 31.13 -3.55 8.65
N ASP A 144 30.48 -2.43 8.98
CA ASP A 144 30.99 -1.46 9.94
C ASP A 144 30.98 -2.03 11.36
N ALA A 145 29.93 -2.77 11.73
CA ALA A 145 29.87 -3.47 13.02
C ALA A 145 31.03 -4.46 13.16
N ALA A 146 31.29 -5.29 12.14
CA ALA A 146 32.40 -6.22 12.13
C ALA A 146 33.76 -5.50 12.23
N THR A 147 33.91 -4.37 11.53
CA THR A 147 35.12 -3.53 11.63
C THR A 147 35.31 -2.96 13.04
N ALA A 148 34.22 -2.67 13.75
CA ALA A 148 34.21 -2.27 15.17
C ALA A 148 34.33 -3.46 16.15
N GLY A 149 34.56 -4.67 15.66
CA GLY A 149 34.69 -5.89 16.45
C GLY A 149 33.37 -6.38 17.03
N VAL A 150 32.26 -6.14 16.34
CA VAL A 150 30.92 -6.63 16.68
C VAL A 150 30.40 -7.53 15.56
N GLU A 151 30.46 -8.84 15.79
CA GLU A 151 29.96 -9.84 14.84
C GLU A 151 28.45 -10.05 15.04
N LEU A 152 27.64 -9.34 14.26
CA LEU A 152 26.19 -9.39 14.41
C LEU A 152 25.58 -10.69 13.88
N LEU A 153 25.99 -11.12 12.68
CA LEU A 153 25.54 -12.37 12.07
C LEU A 153 26.34 -13.56 12.60
N PRO A 154 25.75 -14.76 12.72
CA PRO A 154 26.49 -15.93 13.13
C PRO A 154 27.48 -16.38 12.05
N GLY A 155 28.64 -16.87 12.47
CA GLY A 155 29.61 -17.59 11.65
C GLY A 155 29.55 -19.10 11.82
N ILE A 156 30.59 -19.78 11.32
CA ILE A 156 30.77 -21.23 11.50
C ILE A 156 31.02 -21.57 12.98
N GLY A 157 30.23 -22.47 13.55
CA GLY A 157 30.33 -22.90 14.94
C GLY A 157 29.52 -22.08 15.95
N ASP A 158 28.94 -20.95 15.54
CA ASP A 158 28.23 -20.04 16.46
C ASP A 158 26.83 -20.53 16.85
N LEU A 159 26.23 -21.38 16.02
CA LEU A 159 24.91 -21.96 16.25
C LEU A 159 25.06 -23.27 17.02
N GLU A 160 24.80 -23.27 18.32
CA GLU A 160 24.95 -24.47 19.15
C GLU A 160 23.63 -25.24 19.29
N PRO A 161 23.52 -26.47 18.76
CA PRO A 161 22.31 -27.28 18.88
C PRO A 161 22.15 -27.92 20.27
N ARG A 162 20.91 -27.91 20.79
CA ARG A 162 20.49 -28.63 21.99
C ARG A 162 19.14 -29.29 21.71
N CYS A 163 19.12 -30.61 21.55
CA CYS A 163 17.89 -31.37 21.31
C CYS A 163 17.77 -32.53 22.31
N ASP A 164 16.54 -32.84 22.70
CA ASP A 164 16.25 -34.03 23.52
C ASP A 164 16.31 -35.35 22.73
N CYS A 165 16.56 -35.31 21.42
CA CYS A 165 16.79 -36.49 20.57
C CYS A 165 18.21 -37.10 20.71
N GLU A 166 18.99 -36.65 21.70
CA GLU A 166 20.33 -37.14 22.06
C GLU A 166 21.39 -37.08 20.94
N ALA A 167 21.17 -36.26 19.90
CA ALA A 167 22.16 -36.00 18.87
C ALA A 167 23.29 -35.11 19.42
N TRP A 168 24.52 -35.39 19.01
CA TRP A 168 25.73 -34.68 19.44
C TRP A 168 26.06 -33.44 18.59
N ASP A 169 25.40 -33.28 17.45
CA ASP A 169 25.49 -32.16 16.50
C ASP A 169 24.07 -31.79 16.02
N HIS A 170 23.93 -30.87 15.07
CA HIS A 170 22.68 -30.50 14.43
C HIS A 170 21.93 -31.74 13.91
N CYS A 171 20.88 -32.14 14.62
CA CYS A 171 19.91 -33.12 14.16
C CYS A 171 18.90 -32.51 13.18
N GLY A 172 18.07 -33.36 12.58
CA GLY A 172 16.95 -32.92 11.75
C GLY A 172 16.04 -31.89 12.44
N HIS A 173 15.84 -31.96 13.75
CA HIS A 173 14.95 -31.04 14.47
C HIS A 173 15.56 -29.64 14.66
N THR A 174 16.80 -29.54 15.14
CA THR A 174 17.49 -28.24 15.31
C THR A 174 17.79 -27.59 13.96
N ALA A 175 18.10 -28.39 12.93
CA ALA A 175 18.21 -27.89 11.56
C ALA A 175 16.86 -27.37 11.04
N ALA A 176 15.74 -28.07 11.32
CA ALA A 176 14.40 -27.59 10.94
C ALA A 176 14.05 -26.26 11.63
N LEU A 177 14.38 -26.13 12.91
CA LEU A 177 14.25 -24.87 13.66
C LEU A 177 15.07 -23.75 13.01
N CYS A 178 16.34 -23.99 12.66
CA CYS A 178 17.18 -22.97 12.00
C CYS A 178 16.63 -22.55 10.64
N TYR A 179 16.13 -23.48 9.82
CA TYR A 179 15.45 -23.14 8.55
C TYR A 179 14.17 -22.33 8.77
N GLN A 180 13.45 -22.60 9.86
CA GLN A 180 12.26 -21.85 10.20
C GLN A 180 12.59 -20.43 10.70
N VAL A 181 13.67 -20.27 11.47
CA VAL A 181 14.15 -18.95 11.90
C VAL A 181 14.70 -18.13 10.74
N ALA A 182 15.32 -18.74 9.72
CA ALA A 182 15.72 -18.02 8.50
C ALA A 182 14.53 -17.29 7.84
N ARG A 183 13.34 -17.92 7.83
CA ARG A 183 12.10 -17.30 7.33
C ARG A 183 11.54 -16.20 8.23
N LEU A 184 11.81 -16.27 9.53
CA LEU A 184 11.43 -15.22 10.48
C LEU A 184 12.36 -14.01 10.32
N LEU A 185 13.66 -14.26 10.16
CA LEU A 185 14.66 -13.23 9.88
C LEU A 185 14.37 -12.48 8.59
N ASP A 186 13.91 -13.17 7.53
CA ASP A 186 13.44 -12.52 6.29
C ASP A 186 12.31 -11.50 6.51
N GLN A 187 11.48 -11.69 7.54
CA GLN A 187 10.34 -10.82 7.85
C GLN A 187 10.68 -9.74 8.87
N ASP A 188 11.63 -10.03 9.75
CA ASP A 188 11.96 -9.18 10.90
C ASP A 188 13.42 -9.39 11.35
N PRO A 189 14.35 -8.48 11.00
CA PRO A 189 15.74 -8.58 11.43
C PRO A 189 15.93 -8.34 12.94
N PHE A 190 14.95 -7.76 13.65
CA PHE A 190 15.04 -7.63 15.11
C PHE A 190 15.01 -8.98 15.84
N VAL A 191 14.59 -10.06 15.16
CA VAL A 191 14.76 -11.43 15.66
C VAL A 191 16.24 -11.73 15.93
N LEU A 192 17.15 -11.28 15.06
CA LEU A 192 18.60 -11.42 15.28
C LEU A 192 19.08 -10.59 16.47
N LEU A 193 18.64 -9.33 16.55
CA LEU A 193 19.04 -8.40 17.60
C LEU A 193 18.58 -8.89 18.99
N LEU A 194 17.37 -9.46 19.05
CA LEU A 194 16.85 -10.10 20.24
C LEU A 194 17.68 -11.33 20.64
N MET A 195 18.05 -12.20 19.70
CA MET A 195 18.96 -13.32 19.99
C MET A 195 20.33 -12.84 20.46
N ARG A 196 20.78 -11.66 20.00
CA ARG A 196 22.04 -11.03 20.42
C ARG A 196 21.93 -10.24 21.74
N GLY A 197 20.74 -10.13 22.33
CA GLY A 197 20.55 -9.63 23.70
C GLY A 197 19.77 -8.33 23.86
N ARG A 198 19.27 -7.70 22.80
CA ARG A 198 18.47 -6.46 22.89
C ARG A 198 17.13 -6.57 22.19
N GLY A 199 16.05 -6.23 22.90
CA GLY A 199 14.71 -6.18 22.34
C GLY A 199 14.52 -5.01 21.36
N GLU A 200 13.50 -5.10 20.50
CA GLU A 200 13.22 -4.08 19.49
C GLU A 200 13.00 -2.68 20.11
N ARG A 201 12.15 -2.59 21.13
CA ARG A 201 11.85 -1.30 21.78
C ARG A 201 13.05 -0.73 22.52
N GLU A 202 13.76 -1.57 23.28
CA GLU A 202 14.98 -1.17 24.00
C GLU A 202 16.03 -0.62 23.03
N LEU A 203 16.29 -1.31 21.93
CA LEU A 203 17.24 -0.88 20.91
C LEU A 203 16.84 0.46 20.28
N LEU A 204 15.58 0.61 19.89
CA LEU A 204 15.09 1.84 19.24
C LEU A 204 15.13 3.04 20.18
N ASP A 205 14.76 2.84 21.45
CA ASP A 205 14.85 3.88 22.48
C ASP A 205 16.31 4.32 22.69
N GLU A 206 17.26 3.38 22.77
CA GLU A 206 18.69 3.71 22.88
C GLU A 206 19.25 4.45 21.66
N LEU A 207 18.88 4.01 20.44
CA LEU A 207 19.27 4.70 19.20
C LEU A 207 18.73 6.13 19.16
N GLN A 208 17.48 6.34 19.57
CA GLN A 208 16.87 7.66 19.62
C GLN A 208 17.59 8.58 20.62
N VAL A 209 17.87 8.09 21.84
CA VAL A 209 18.58 8.86 22.87
C VAL A 209 19.97 9.26 22.38
N ARG A 210 20.73 8.33 21.77
CA ARG A 210 22.09 8.59 21.27
C ARG A 210 22.10 9.54 20.07
N SER A 211 21.13 9.42 19.16
CA SER A 211 20.99 10.34 18.01
C SER A 211 20.76 11.78 18.45
N VAL A 212 19.88 12.01 19.43
CA VAL A 212 19.64 13.35 20.01
C VAL A 212 20.89 13.88 20.73
N ALA A 213 21.59 13.03 21.48
CA ALA A 213 22.81 13.41 22.18
C ALA A 213 23.95 13.82 21.21
N GLN A 214 24.10 13.11 20.09
CA GLN A 214 25.09 13.41 19.06
C GLN A 214 24.81 14.76 18.37
N GLN A 215 23.54 15.08 18.11
CA GLN A 215 23.13 16.38 17.54
C GLN A 215 23.32 17.54 18.52
N ALA A 216 23.31 17.28 19.82
CA ALA A 216 23.46 18.29 20.88
C ALA A 216 24.91 18.52 21.34
N ALA A 217 25.86 17.69 20.92
CA ALA A 217 27.27 17.79 21.34
C ALA A 217 27.98 18.95 20.59
N PRO A 218 28.61 19.92 21.30
CA PRO A 218 29.42 20.95 20.66
C PRO A 218 30.72 20.35 20.10
N GLU A 219 30.97 20.56 18.80
CA GLU A 219 32.10 20.00 18.06
C GLU A 219 33.46 20.30 18.72
N SER A 220 34.18 19.26 19.14
CA SER A 220 35.55 19.39 19.63
C SER A 220 36.44 18.21 19.22
N HIS A 221 36.57 17.92 17.92
CA HIS A 221 37.71 17.15 17.43
C HIS A 221 38.19 17.65 16.04
N PRO A 222 39.51 17.75 15.80
CA PRO A 222 40.07 18.27 14.56
C PRO A 222 39.90 17.29 13.41
N GLU A 223 39.65 17.87 12.24
CA GLU A 223 39.40 17.28 10.94
C GLU A 223 40.60 16.48 10.43
N GLU A 224 40.48 15.16 10.29
CA GLU A 224 41.30 14.41 9.31
C GLU A 224 40.62 13.19 8.69
N SER A 225 39.37 12.90 9.06
CA SER A 225 38.53 11.92 8.35
C SER A 225 37.05 12.27 8.46
N ARG A 226 36.72 13.56 8.39
CA ARG A 226 35.43 13.96 7.80
C ARG A 226 35.55 13.54 6.33
N GLU A 227 35.14 12.31 6.00
CA GLU A 227 34.53 12.11 4.67
C GLU A 227 33.58 13.29 4.55
N ALA A 228 33.91 14.18 3.60
CA ALA A 228 33.35 15.51 3.48
C ALA A 228 31.91 15.45 3.92
N ALA A 229 31.52 16.25 4.92
CA ALA A 229 30.11 16.44 5.25
C ALA A 229 29.40 16.47 3.90
N GLN A 230 28.71 15.37 3.55
CA GLN A 230 28.26 15.20 2.18
C GLN A 230 27.25 16.31 2.07
N GLU A 231 27.69 17.40 1.45
CA GLU A 231 26.89 18.56 1.18
C GLU A 231 25.73 17.96 0.43
N GLY A 232 24.58 17.89 1.11
CA GLY A 232 23.45 17.12 0.61
C GLY A 232 23.22 17.61 -0.81
N VAL A 233 23.32 16.69 -1.77
CA VAL A 233 23.11 17.07 -3.17
C VAL A 233 21.68 17.57 -3.24
N ASP A 234 21.49 18.76 -3.80
CA ASP A 234 20.13 19.30 -3.98
C ASP A 234 19.31 18.23 -4.71
N ALA A 235 18.08 17.96 -4.23
CA ALA A 235 17.27 16.89 -4.82
C ALA A 235 17.12 17.07 -6.34
N VAL A 236 17.05 18.32 -6.83
CA VAL A 236 17.01 18.62 -8.26
C VAL A 236 18.32 18.23 -8.95
N GLU A 237 19.47 18.47 -8.34
CA GLU A 237 20.79 18.08 -8.87
C GLU A 237 20.96 16.55 -8.88
N ALA A 238 20.57 15.87 -7.80
CA ALA A 238 20.61 14.41 -7.71
C ALA A 238 19.66 13.74 -8.74
N TYR A 239 18.45 14.27 -8.94
CA TYR A 239 17.54 13.81 -9.99
C TYR A 239 18.03 14.16 -11.40
N ALA A 240 18.76 15.27 -11.58
CA ALA A 240 19.28 15.70 -12.86
C ALA A 240 20.52 14.91 -13.30
N ASP A 241 21.37 14.46 -12.37
CA ASP A 241 22.58 13.69 -12.69
C ASP A 241 22.22 12.35 -13.35
N GLY A 242 21.08 11.73 -12.95
CA GLY A 242 20.47 10.59 -13.64
C GLY A 242 21.35 9.35 -13.77
N ALA A 243 22.57 9.37 -13.22
CA ALA A 243 23.64 8.42 -13.47
C ALA A 243 23.47 7.11 -12.69
N ILE A 244 22.66 7.10 -11.63
CA ILE A 244 22.45 5.94 -10.75
C ILE A 244 20.98 5.86 -10.29
N LEU A 245 20.02 6.05 -11.19
CA LEU A 245 18.63 5.70 -10.88
C LEU A 245 18.43 4.21 -11.18
N PRO A 246 17.91 3.41 -10.23
CA PRO A 246 17.50 2.04 -10.54
C PRO A 246 16.47 2.09 -11.69
N PRO A 247 16.36 1.02 -12.49
CA PRO A 247 15.31 0.96 -13.51
C PRO A 247 13.95 1.19 -12.82
N LEU A 248 13.09 1.99 -13.46
CA LEU A 248 11.73 2.16 -12.98
C LEU A 248 11.08 0.78 -12.81
N PRO A 249 10.30 0.55 -11.74
CA PRO A 249 9.56 -0.69 -11.59
C PRO A 249 8.70 -0.91 -12.83
N GLU A 250 8.50 -2.18 -13.19
CA GLU A 250 7.58 -2.51 -14.26
C GLU A 250 6.18 -1.95 -13.93
N PRO A 251 5.45 -1.41 -14.92
CA PRO A 251 4.09 -0.95 -14.69
C PRO A 251 3.23 -2.06 -14.09
N PRO A 252 2.32 -1.74 -13.16
CA PRO A 252 1.46 -2.74 -12.55
C PRO A 252 0.58 -3.40 -13.61
N VAL A 253 0.26 -4.69 -13.40
CA VAL A 253 -0.64 -5.43 -14.29
C VAL A 253 -2.08 -4.94 -14.07
N LEU A 254 -2.82 -4.70 -15.15
CA LEU A 254 -4.25 -4.38 -15.08
C LEU A 254 -5.04 -5.61 -14.60
N PRO A 255 -5.76 -5.52 -13.46
CA PRO A 255 -6.67 -6.58 -13.04
C PRO A 255 -7.80 -6.79 -14.06
N ALA A 256 -8.36 -7.99 -14.15
CA ALA A 256 -9.45 -8.28 -15.10
C ALA A 256 -10.72 -7.45 -14.83
N GLU A 257 -10.99 -7.16 -13.56
CA GLU A 257 -12.15 -6.40 -13.10
C GLU A 257 -11.74 -5.41 -12.00
N PRO A 258 -12.52 -4.34 -11.78
CA PRO A 258 -12.33 -3.45 -10.64
C PRO A 258 -12.35 -4.20 -9.30
N GLY A 259 -11.58 -3.73 -8.32
CA GLY A 259 -11.63 -4.26 -6.97
C GLY A 259 -13.02 -4.08 -6.35
N LEU A 260 -13.42 -5.04 -5.51
CA LEU A 260 -14.63 -4.94 -4.72
C LEU A 260 -14.32 -4.27 -3.37
N PRO A 261 -15.12 -3.29 -2.93
CA PRO A 261 -14.93 -2.73 -1.59
C PRO A 261 -15.25 -3.78 -0.52
N PRO A 262 -14.63 -3.70 0.67
CA PRO A 262 -15.04 -4.52 1.81
C PRO A 262 -16.48 -4.17 2.21
N SER A 263 -17.21 -5.17 2.68
CA SER A 263 -18.52 -4.95 3.34
C SER A 263 -18.31 -4.12 4.59
N LEU A 264 -19.11 -3.06 4.74
CA LEU A 264 -19.15 -2.21 5.93
C LEU A 264 -20.26 -2.63 6.91
N ASP A 265 -20.94 -3.75 6.63
CA ASP A 265 -21.77 -4.43 7.62
C ASP A 265 -20.89 -5.05 8.72
N THR A 266 -20.78 -4.34 9.83
CA THR A 266 -19.94 -4.69 10.98
C THR A 266 -20.75 -5.18 12.18
N GLU A 267 -22.05 -5.45 12.00
CA GLU A 267 -23.03 -5.73 13.07
C GLU A 267 -23.16 -4.62 14.14
N ALA A 268 -22.45 -3.50 13.98
CA ALA A 268 -22.49 -2.33 14.83
C ALA A 268 -23.33 -1.21 14.19
N GLU A 269 -24.00 -0.41 15.03
CA GLU A 269 -24.71 0.77 14.53
C GLU A 269 -23.70 1.79 13.94
N PRO A 270 -23.95 2.32 12.73
CA PRO A 270 -23.08 3.33 12.15
C PRO A 270 -23.12 4.62 12.97
N ALA A 271 -22.00 5.35 12.98
CA ALA A 271 -21.91 6.64 13.65
C ALA A 271 -22.97 7.63 13.09
N PRO A 272 -23.49 8.56 13.91
CA PRO A 272 -24.48 9.52 13.47
C PRO A 272 -24.03 10.29 12.22
N GLY A 273 -24.86 10.28 11.17
CA GLY A 273 -24.58 10.95 9.90
C GLY A 273 -23.83 10.11 8.86
N VAL A 274 -23.45 8.87 9.19
CA VAL A 274 -22.83 7.95 8.22
C VAL A 274 -23.90 7.12 7.52
N ASP A 275 -24.01 7.30 6.20
CA ASP A 275 -24.81 6.47 5.32
C ASP A 275 -23.92 5.36 4.74
N VAL A 276 -24.03 4.17 5.31
CA VAL A 276 -23.17 3.01 4.97
C VAL A 276 -23.32 2.62 3.50
N ALA A 277 -24.56 2.55 3.00
CA ALA A 277 -24.82 2.20 1.60
C ALA A 277 -24.23 3.23 0.64
N ALA A 278 -24.31 4.52 0.97
CA ALA A 278 -23.67 5.55 0.17
C ALA A 278 -22.13 5.46 0.20
N LEU A 279 -21.54 5.10 1.34
CA LEU A 279 -20.09 4.94 1.47
C LEU A 279 -19.58 3.72 0.69
N GLU A 280 -20.26 2.58 0.80
CA GLU A 280 -19.97 1.38 0.00
C GLU A 280 -20.09 1.66 -1.51
N PHE A 281 -21.14 2.39 -1.91
CA PHE A 281 -21.31 2.84 -3.27
C PHE A 281 -20.12 3.69 -3.74
N LEU A 282 -19.71 4.69 -2.96
CA LEU A 282 -18.56 5.54 -3.29
C LEU A 282 -17.26 4.74 -3.38
N ALA A 283 -17.05 3.77 -2.48
CA ALA A 283 -15.88 2.90 -2.51
C ALA A 283 -15.85 2.02 -3.78
N ALA A 284 -16.99 1.44 -4.17
CA ALA A 284 -17.12 0.70 -5.42
C ALA A 284 -16.86 1.59 -6.65
N ARG A 285 -17.35 2.84 -6.64
CA ARG A 285 -17.11 3.80 -7.73
C ARG A 285 -15.65 4.26 -7.79
N ALA A 286 -14.98 4.41 -6.66
CA ALA A 286 -13.56 4.73 -6.60
C ALA A 286 -12.71 3.57 -7.17
N ALA A 287 -13.04 2.32 -6.83
CA ALA A 287 -12.35 1.15 -7.38
C ALA A 287 -12.56 1.03 -8.89
N ALA A 288 -13.78 1.26 -9.39
CA ALA A 288 -14.07 1.28 -10.82
C ALA A 288 -13.32 2.41 -11.56
N GLU A 289 -13.22 3.60 -10.96
CA GLU A 289 -12.49 4.72 -11.54
C GLU A 289 -10.99 4.47 -11.57
N ALA A 290 -10.41 3.94 -10.48
CA ALA A 290 -8.99 3.59 -10.41
C ALA A 290 -8.62 2.53 -11.46
N HIS A 291 -9.48 1.52 -11.64
CA HIS A 291 -9.30 0.51 -12.69
C HIS A 291 -9.31 1.12 -14.09
N ARG A 292 -10.28 2.01 -14.38
CA ARG A 292 -10.37 2.73 -15.66
C ARG A 292 -9.13 3.59 -15.92
N LEU A 293 -8.70 4.36 -14.93
CA LEU A 293 -7.51 5.21 -15.01
C LEU A 293 -6.23 4.40 -15.22
N LEU A 294 -6.11 3.25 -14.56
CA LEU A 294 -4.98 2.35 -14.78
C LEU A 294 -4.99 1.76 -16.20
N ALA A 295 -6.16 1.33 -16.70
CA ALA A 295 -6.30 0.83 -18.06
C ALA A 295 -5.90 1.88 -19.11
N GLU A 296 -6.26 3.14 -18.86
CA GLU A 296 -5.88 4.28 -19.70
C GLU A 296 -4.37 4.56 -19.62
N ALA A 297 -3.80 4.57 -18.41
CA ALA A 297 -2.38 4.83 -18.19
C ALA A 297 -1.48 3.77 -18.85
N LEU A 298 -1.95 2.54 -18.96
CA LEU A 298 -1.25 1.43 -19.61
C LEU A 298 -1.48 1.37 -21.13
N ALA A 299 -2.38 2.20 -21.68
CA ALA A 299 -2.67 2.20 -23.10
C ALA A 299 -1.50 2.78 -23.92
N PRO A 300 -1.15 2.20 -25.08
CA PRO A 300 -0.07 2.72 -25.91
C PRO A 300 -0.30 4.19 -26.32
N GLY A 301 0.68 5.06 -26.07
CA GLY A 301 0.57 6.48 -26.42
C GLY A 301 -0.08 7.35 -25.35
N HIS A 302 -0.39 6.81 -24.17
CA HIS A 302 -0.90 7.60 -23.05
C HIS A 302 0.03 8.78 -22.70
N GLU A 303 1.34 8.61 -22.83
CA GLU A 303 2.35 9.64 -22.57
C GLU A 303 2.22 10.88 -23.49
N ARG A 304 1.45 10.77 -24.57
CA ARG A 304 1.16 11.87 -25.51
C ARG A 304 -0.23 12.47 -25.32
N GLN A 305 -1.04 11.89 -24.44
CA GLN A 305 -2.37 12.40 -24.15
C GLN A 305 -2.28 13.59 -23.18
N PRO A 306 -3.08 14.65 -23.38
CA PRO A 306 -3.14 15.74 -22.44
C PRO A 306 -3.73 15.26 -21.10
N VAL A 307 -3.22 15.79 -19.99
CA VAL A 307 -3.82 15.53 -18.67
C VAL A 307 -5.24 16.11 -18.66
N GLU A 308 -6.23 15.24 -18.45
CA GLU A 308 -7.61 15.68 -18.36
C GLU A 308 -7.83 16.53 -17.10
N ALA A 309 -8.53 17.65 -17.27
CA ALA A 309 -8.94 18.46 -16.13
C ALA A 309 -9.96 17.67 -15.29
N GLY A 310 -9.80 17.72 -13.96
CA GLY A 310 -10.73 17.09 -13.03
C GLY A 310 -12.19 17.48 -13.29
N LEU A 311 -13.10 16.56 -12.96
CA LEU A 311 -14.53 16.82 -13.05
C LEU A 311 -14.94 17.84 -11.99
N THR A 312 -15.82 18.75 -12.39
CA THR A 312 -16.56 19.59 -11.44
C THR A 312 -17.50 18.71 -10.60
N HIS A 313 -17.93 19.21 -9.44
CA HIS A 313 -18.90 18.50 -8.59
C HIS A 313 -20.16 18.08 -9.35
N ASP A 314 -20.67 18.94 -10.25
CA ASP A 314 -21.89 18.66 -11.00
C ASP A 314 -21.69 17.60 -12.09
N GLU A 315 -20.51 17.58 -12.72
CA GLU A 315 -20.12 16.53 -13.67
C GLU A 315 -19.90 15.20 -12.94
N ASP A 316 -19.25 15.23 -11.78
CA ASP A 316 -18.98 14.04 -10.98
C ASP A 316 -20.28 13.41 -10.44
N ALA A 317 -21.26 14.23 -10.04
CA ALA A 317 -22.57 13.75 -9.63
C ALA A 317 -23.29 12.97 -10.76
N VAL A 318 -23.14 13.41 -12.01
CA VAL A 318 -23.69 12.71 -13.18
C VAL A 318 -22.92 11.42 -13.46
N ARG A 319 -21.58 11.43 -13.37
CA ARG A 319 -20.73 10.24 -13.49
C ARG A 319 -21.09 9.18 -12.44
N LEU A 320 -21.33 9.60 -11.20
CA LEU A 320 -21.77 8.70 -10.13
C LEU A 320 -23.18 8.17 -10.42
N ALA A 321 -24.11 9.03 -10.82
CA ALA A 321 -25.47 8.62 -11.15
C ALA A 321 -25.56 7.65 -12.33
N SER A 322 -24.62 7.70 -13.29
CA SER A 322 -24.59 6.76 -14.42
C SER A 322 -24.28 5.32 -14.01
N ALA A 323 -23.81 5.10 -12.77
CA ALA A 323 -23.61 3.79 -12.19
C ALA A 323 -24.90 3.13 -11.68
N SER A 324 -26.06 3.76 -11.90
CA SER A 324 -27.37 3.29 -11.45
C SER A 324 -27.43 3.04 -9.93
N PRO A 325 -27.12 4.05 -9.10
CA PRO A 325 -27.22 3.91 -7.65
C PRO A 325 -28.68 3.74 -7.19
N GLU A 326 -28.84 3.34 -5.93
CA GLU A 326 -30.14 3.29 -5.28
C GLU A 326 -30.86 4.65 -5.29
N ALA A 327 -32.19 4.63 -5.19
CA ALA A 327 -33.01 5.83 -5.32
C ALA A 327 -32.71 6.94 -4.30
N SER A 328 -32.27 6.56 -3.08
CA SER A 328 -31.85 7.49 -2.03
C SER A 328 -30.59 8.26 -2.44
N ILE A 329 -29.55 7.53 -2.88
CA ILE A 329 -28.28 8.07 -3.36
C ILE A 329 -28.51 8.90 -4.63
N ALA A 330 -29.30 8.39 -5.59
CA ALA A 330 -29.67 9.13 -6.79
C ALA A 330 -30.38 10.47 -6.48
N GLY A 331 -31.25 10.47 -5.46
CA GLY A 331 -31.90 11.68 -4.97
C GLY A 331 -30.91 12.71 -4.43
N ARG A 332 -29.93 12.27 -3.63
CA ARG A 332 -28.86 13.13 -3.09
C ARG A 332 -27.97 13.71 -4.20
N LEU A 333 -27.61 12.91 -5.21
CA LEU A 333 -26.82 13.36 -6.36
C LEU A 333 -27.58 14.38 -7.23
N ALA A 334 -28.89 14.22 -7.37
CA ALA A 334 -29.72 15.18 -8.09
C ALA A 334 -29.73 16.53 -7.34
N GLU A 335 -30.02 16.50 -6.04
CA GLU A 335 -30.05 17.68 -5.19
C GLU A 335 -28.69 18.41 -5.14
N SER A 336 -27.59 17.67 -4.94
CA SER A 336 -26.26 18.25 -4.84
C SER A 336 -25.80 18.94 -6.12
N SER A 337 -26.35 18.51 -7.27
CA SER A 337 -26.01 19.05 -8.58
C SER A 337 -27.03 20.05 -9.12
N GLY A 338 -27.99 20.49 -8.29
CA GLY A 338 -29.03 21.44 -8.66
C GLY A 338 -30.03 20.91 -9.70
N ARG A 339 -30.08 19.58 -9.93
CA ARG A 339 -30.97 18.93 -10.90
C ARG A 339 -32.15 18.29 -10.18
N ASN A 340 -33.30 18.26 -10.85
CA ASN A 340 -34.36 17.33 -10.45
C ASN A 340 -34.09 15.93 -11.02
N ARG A 341 -34.88 14.93 -10.63
CA ARG A 341 -34.69 13.53 -11.09
C ARG A 341 -34.67 13.40 -12.61
N ASP A 342 -35.61 14.05 -13.31
CA ASP A 342 -35.67 14.02 -14.79
C ASP A 342 -34.45 14.71 -15.43
N GLY A 343 -33.97 15.78 -14.81
CA GLY A 343 -32.77 16.51 -15.22
C GLY A 343 -31.53 15.64 -15.09
N LEU A 344 -31.36 14.96 -13.94
CA LEU A 344 -30.27 14.03 -13.71
C LEU A 344 -30.34 12.84 -14.68
N ALA A 345 -31.52 12.27 -14.90
CA ALA A 345 -31.70 11.15 -15.85
C ALA A 345 -31.24 11.55 -17.26
N ARG A 346 -31.62 12.74 -17.74
CA ARG A 346 -31.16 13.27 -19.04
C ARG A 346 -29.65 13.49 -19.09
N ALA A 347 -29.07 13.98 -18.00
CA ALA A 347 -27.63 14.17 -17.87
C ALA A 347 -26.87 12.82 -17.90
N VAL A 348 -27.40 11.80 -17.22
CA VAL A 348 -26.88 10.42 -17.25
C VAL A 348 -26.95 9.83 -18.66
N THR A 349 -28.07 10.03 -19.37
CA THR A 349 -28.19 9.61 -20.77
C THR A 349 -27.15 10.30 -21.66
N ALA A 350 -26.96 11.61 -21.51
CA ALA A 350 -25.92 12.34 -22.23
C ALA A 350 -24.53 11.77 -21.92
N TRP A 351 -24.21 11.61 -20.63
CA TRP A 351 -22.95 11.04 -20.16
C TRP A 351 -22.68 9.66 -20.75
N GLY A 352 -23.71 8.80 -20.85
CA GLY A 352 -23.58 7.49 -21.49
C GLY A 352 -23.21 7.54 -22.98
N TYR A 353 -23.60 8.59 -23.70
CA TYR A 353 -23.27 8.75 -25.13
C TYR A 353 -21.88 9.33 -25.40
N GLY A 354 -21.29 10.06 -24.46
CA GLY A 354 -19.92 10.53 -24.63
C GLY A 354 -19.43 11.47 -23.53
N GLY A 355 -19.73 11.12 -22.28
CA GLY A 355 -19.18 11.70 -21.07
C GLY A 355 -19.34 13.21 -20.98
N ARG A 356 -18.26 13.87 -20.60
CA ARG A 356 -18.19 15.33 -20.38
C ARG A 356 -18.63 16.14 -21.60
N ALA A 357 -18.22 15.74 -22.80
CA ALA A 357 -18.55 16.46 -24.03
C ALA A 357 -20.06 16.46 -24.31
N ALA A 358 -20.71 15.30 -24.12
CA ALA A 358 -22.15 15.18 -24.26
C ALA A 358 -22.92 15.98 -23.20
N LEU A 359 -22.44 15.94 -21.94
CA LEU A 359 -23.03 16.71 -20.84
C LEU A 359 -22.92 18.21 -21.07
N ALA A 360 -21.77 18.72 -21.50
CA ALA A 360 -21.59 20.13 -21.83
C ALA A 360 -22.58 20.59 -22.92
N VAL A 361 -22.81 19.76 -23.94
CA VAL A 361 -23.75 20.06 -25.04
C VAL A 361 -25.22 20.00 -24.61
N LEU A 362 -25.52 19.22 -23.57
CA LEU A 362 -26.87 19.19 -22.98
C LEU A 362 -27.21 20.53 -22.30
N GLU A 363 -26.23 21.11 -21.60
CA GLU A 363 -26.42 22.19 -20.63
C GLU A 363 -26.09 23.57 -21.17
N GLU A 364 -25.08 23.64 -22.04
CA GLU A 364 -24.60 24.92 -22.58
C GLU A 364 -25.28 25.31 -23.89
N GLU A 365 -25.38 26.62 -24.09
CA GLU A 365 -25.72 27.26 -25.36
C GLU A 365 -24.61 28.27 -25.68
N GLY A 366 -24.10 28.22 -26.91
CA GLY A 366 -22.98 29.07 -27.31
C GLY A 366 -22.95 29.34 -28.81
N PRO A 367 -22.24 30.38 -29.26
CA PRO A 367 -22.09 30.65 -30.68
C PRO A 367 -21.40 29.48 -31.40
N LEU A 368 -21.76 29.27 -32.67
CA LEU A 368 -21.03 28.37 -33.56
C LEU A 368 -20.03 29.19 -34.37
N GLU A 369 -18.77 28.79 -34.35
CA GLU A 369 -17.70 29.45 -35.12
C GLU A 369 -18.01 29.48 -36.62
N ALA A 370 -17.71 30.60 -37.28
CA ALA A 370 -18.10 30.83 -38.67
C ALA A 370 -17.57 29.76 -39.62
N ASP A 371 -16.34 29.29 -39.41
CA ASP A 371 -15.72 28.24 -40.23
C ASP A 371 -16.35 26.87 -39.99
N ALA A 372 -16.70 26.56 -38.73
CA ALA A 372 -17.40 25.33 -38.39
C ALA A 372 -18.81 25.32 -39.01
N LEU A 373 -19.50 26.46 -38.96
CA LEU A 373 -20.79 26.67 -39.60
C LEU A 373 -20.71 26.49 -41.13
N ALA A 374 -19.68 27.06 -41.78
CA ALA A 374 -19.48 26.93 -43.22
C ALA A 374 -19.22 25.47 -43.63
N ARG A 375 -18.32 24.76 -42.92
CA ARG A 375 -18.05 23.33 -43.18
C ARG A 375 -19.28 22.47 -42.97
N ALA A 376 -20.01 22.68 -41.89
CA ALA A 376 -21.21 21.91 -41.60
C ALA A 376 -22.33 22.14 -42.63
N ARG A 377 -22.47 23.37 -43.15
CA ARG A 377 -23.41 23.66 -44.24
C ARG A 377 -23.02 22.94 -45.52
N ALA A 378 -21.75 22.98 -45.91
CA ALA A 378 -21.25 22.25 -47.07
C ALA A 378 -21.44 20.73 -46.95
N ALA A 379 -21.21 20.16 -45.76
CA ALA A 379 -21.45 18.75 -45.50
C ALA A 379 -22.93 18.38 -45.70
N LEU A 380 -23.86 19.20 -45.17
CA LEU A 380 -25.28 19.00 -45.42
C LEU A 380 -25.67 19.18 -46.89
N ASP A 381 -25.10 20.16 -47.60
CA ASP A 381 -25.39 20.35 -49.03
C ASP A 381 -24.94 19.15 -49.87
N SER A 382 -23.89 18.46 -49.46
CA SER A 382 -23.39 17.26 -50.17
C SER A 382 -24.15 15.97 -49.86
N ALA A 383 -24.99 15.97 -48.82
CA ALA A 383 -25.61 14.75 -48.29
C ALA A 383 -27.00 14.45 -48.85
N TRP A 384 -27.65 15.41 -49.53
CA TRP A 384 -28.96 15.22 -50.16
C TRP A 384 -28.96 15.77 -51.59
N ASP A 385 -29.76 15.14 -52.44
CA ASP A 385 -30.07 15.69 -53.75
C ASP A 385 -30.91 16.98 -53.64
N GLU A 386 -30.92 17.78 -54.70
CA GLU A 386 -31.56 19.09 -54.74
C GLU A 386 -33.07 18.97 -54.46
N GLY A 387 -33.51 19.51 -53.31
CA GLY A 387 -34.92 19.50 -52.87
C GLY A 387 -35.30 18.44 -51.84
N GLU A 388 -34.44 17.48 -51.54
CA GLU A 388 -34.70 16.43 -50.53
C GLU A 388 -34.18 16.79 -49.13
N ARG A 389 -33.39 17.87 -49.03
CA ARG A 389 -32.78 18.32 -47.78
C ARG A 389 -33.82 18.82 -46.76
N PRO A 390 -33.79 18.36 -45.50
CA PRO A 390 -34.65 18.90 -44.46
C PRO A 390 -34.34 20.38 -44.18
N THR A 391 -35.39 21.18 -43.97
CA THR A 391 -35.23 22.60 -43.61
C THR A 391 -34.77 22.71 -42.16
N LEU A 392 -33.65 23.39 -41.93
CA LEU A 392 -33.07 23.57 -40.59
C LEU A 392 -33.19 25.02 -40.12
N ARG A 393 -33.68 25.19 -38.89
CA ARG A 393 -33.60 26.46 -38.16
C ARG A 393 -32.41 26.44 -37.22
N ALA A 394 -31.41 27.28 -37.50
CA ALA A 394 -30.23 27.45 -36.65
C ALA A 394 -30.49 28.51 -35.56
N ALA A 395 -30.11 28.19 -34.33
CA ALA A 395 -30.00 29.12 -33.21
C ALA A 395 -28.77 28.73 -32.39
N HIS A 396 -27.78 29.62 -32.27
CA HIS A 396 -26.52 29.32 -31.59
C HIS A 396 -25.85 28.06 -32.18
N ASN A 397 -25.40 27.15 -31.34
CA ASN A 397 -24.84 25.85 -31.70
C ASN A 397 -25.91 24.77 -31.93
N ARG A 398 -27.18 25.13 -32.14
CA ARG A 398 -28.29 24.17 -32.26
C ARG A 398 -29.02 24.31 -33.58
N TRP A 399 -29.20 23.20 -34.29
CA TRP A 399 -29.93 23.12 -35.54
C TRP A 399 -31.17 22.26 -35.37
N THR A 400 -32.35 22.87 -35.44
CA THR A 400 -33.63 22.16 -35.31
C THR A 400 -34.22 21.91 -36.68
N VAL A 401 -34.68 20.68 -36.92
CA VAL A 401 -35.43 20.33 -38.14
C VAL A 401 -36.83 20.95 -38.06
N VAL A 402 -37.19 21.72 -39.07
CA VAL A 402 -38.54 22.30 -39.16
C VAL A 402 -39.54 21.20 -39.47
N GLY A 403 -40.55 21.04 -38.61
CA GLY A 403 -41.61 20.05 -38.80
C GLY A 403 -41.29 18.64 -38.27
N ALA A 404 -40.16 18.44 -37.59
CA ALA A 404 -39.80 17.17 -36.96
C ALA A 404 -39.27 17.37 -35.53
N ASP A 405 -39.36 16.32 -34.71
CA ASP A 405 -38.88 16.29 -33.33
C ASP A 405 -37.38 15.96 -33.25
N ALA A 406 -36.58 16.56 -34.15
CA ALA A 406 -35.15 16.33 -34.28
C ALA A 406 -34.33 17.63 -34.17
N GLN A 407 -33.23 17.58 -33.42
CA GLN A 407 -32.28 18.67 -33.26
C GLN A 407 -30.85 18.12 -33.24
N LEU A 408 -29.93 18.84 -33.87
CA LEU A 408 -28.50 18.63 -33.73
C LEU A 408 -27.89 19.72 -32.87
N ARG A 409 -26.91 19.37 -32.05
CA ARG A 409 -26.13 20.34 -31.28
C ARG A 409 -24.65 20.16 -31.53
N HIS A 410 -23.95 21.25 -31.82
CA HIS A 410 -22.51 21.22 -32.04
C HIS A 410 -21.76 21.42 -30.72
N GLY A 411 -20.85 20.51 -30.41
CA GLY A 411 -19.99 20.56 -29.23
C GLY A 411 -18.68 21.29 -29.45
N ARG A 412 -18.02 21.67 -28.34
CA ARG A 412 -16.65 22.24 -28.39
C ARG A 412 -15.61 21.25 -28.88
N ASP A 413 -15.94 19.96 -28.83
CA ASP A 413 -15.18 18.85 -29.40
C ASP A 413 -15.29 18.74 -30.93
N GLY A 414 -16.04 19.65 -31.58
CA GLY A 414 -16.20 19.69 -33.03
C GLY A 414 -17.13 18.60 -33.59
N ARG A 415 -17.90 17.93 -32.73
CA ARG A 415 -18.84 16.87 -33.12
C ARG A 415 -20.29 17.34 -33.01
N TRP A 416 -21.16 16.67 -33.76
CA TRP A 416 -22.60 16.89 -33.81
C TRP A 416 -23.33 15.83 -33.00
N TRP A 417 -24.10 16.30 -32.02
CA TRP A 417 -24.83 15.48 -31.07
C TRP A 417 -26.33 15.45 -31.43
N PRO A 418 -26.92 14.26 -31.64
CA PRO A 418 -28.33 14.14 -31.96
C PRO A 418 -29.23 14.26 -30.73
N TYR A 419 -30.33 14.99 -30.87
CA TYR A 419 -31.36 15.20 -29.84
C TYR A 419 -32.76 15.00 -30.42
N ARG A 420 -33.61 14.32 -29.65
CA ARG A 420 -35.03 14.13 -29.97
C ARG A 420 -35.90 14.91 -29.01
N LYS A 421 -37.06 15.37 -29.47
CA LYS A 421 -38.05 16.02 -28.60
C LYS A 421 -39.01 14.98 -28.05
N GLU A 422 -39.02 14.84 -26.74
CA GLU A 422 -39.90 13.94 -26.00
C GLU A 422 -40.64 14.72 -24.93
N HIS A 423 -41.97 14.60 -24.87
CA HIS A 423 -42.80 15.30 -23.88
C HIS A 423 -42.50 16.81 -23.77
N GLY A 424 -42.21 17.46 -24.90
CA GLY A 424 -41.89 18.89 -24.96
C GLY A 424 -40.43 19.25 -24.62
N ARG A 425 -39.56 18.29 -24.32
CA ARG A 425 -38.15 18.51 -23.94
C ARG A 425 -37.19 17.84 -24.90
N TRP A 426 -36.04 18.46 -25.13
CA TRP A 426 -34.97 17.85 -25.92
C TRP A 426 -34.15 16.89 -25.05
N VAL A 427 -34.03 15.65 -25.51
CA VAL A 427 -33.27 14.57 -24.88
C VAL A 427 -32.17 14.07 -25.83
N PRO A 428 -30.99 13.66 -25.34
CA PRO A 428 -29.96 13.06 -26.17
C PRO A 428 -30.49 11.78 -26.82
N ALA A 429 -30.21 11.58 -28.12
CA ALA A 429 -30.76 10.49 -28.91
C ALA A 429 -29.69 9.52 -29.47
N GLY A 430 -28.41 9.72 -29.14
CA GLY A 430 -27.34 8.89 -29.68
C GLY A 430 -25.93 9.47 -29.48
N PRO A 431 -24.89 8.72 -29.88
CA PRO A 431 -23.51 9.20 -29.88
C PRO A 431 -23.31 10.32 -30.91
N ALA A 432 -22.23 11.07 -30.75
CA ALA A 432 -21.88 12.15 -31.66
C ALA A 432 -21.32 11.63 -33.00
N ALA A 433 -21.49 12.41 -34.06
CA ALA A 433 -20.83 12.20 -35.35
C ALA A 433 -20.03 13.44 -35.77
N HIS A 434 -18.98 13.26 -36.58
CA HIS A 434 -18.24 14.38 -37.17
C HIS A 434 -19.06 15.11 -38.24
N ASP A 435 -19.84 14.34 -39.00
CA ASP A 435 -20.69 14.86 -40.06
C ASP A 435 -22.11 15.12 -39.53
N PRO A 436 -22.65 16.35 -39.68
CA PRO A 436 -24.01 16.67 -39.27
C PRO A 436 -25.08 15.86 -40.01
N ALA A 437 -24.85 15.42 -41.25
CA ALA A 437 -25.83 14.61 -41.97
C ALA A 437 -25.96 13.21 -41.35
N THR A 438 -24.82 12.60 -41.02
CA THR A 438 -24.77 11.33 -40.27
C THR A 438 -25.47 11.43 -38.92
N ALA A 439 -25.20 12.50 -38.15
CA ALA A 439 -25.88 12.73 -36.87
C ALA A 439 -27.40 12.91 -37.06
N LEU A 440 -27.82 13.56 -38.15
CA LEU A 440 -29.23 13.76 -38.45
C LEU A 440 -29.94 12.45 -38.79
N ALA A 441 -29.32 11.64 -39.64
CA ALA A 441 -29.85 10.33 -40.01
C ALA A 441 -30.06 9.44 -38.78
N ALA A 442 -29.14 9.50 -37.81
CA ALA A 442 -29.25 8.74 -36.56
C ALA A 442 -30.50 9.09 -35.75
N VAL A 443 -30.92 10.37 -35.72
CA VAL A 443 -32.12 10.77 -34.98
C VAL A 443 -33.41 10.59 -35.77
N THR A 444 -33.38 10.67 -37.10
CA THR A 444 -34.58 10.54 -37.96
C THR A 444 -34.89 9.09 -38.35
N ALA A 445 -33.94 8.17 -38.24
CA ALA A 445 -34.15 6.76 -38.61
C ALA A 445 -34.80 5.90 -37.52
N SER A 446 -34.91 6.40 -36.28
CA SER A 446 -35.56 5.66 -35.16
C SER A 446 -37.01 6.09 -34.94
N ASP A 447 -37.73 6.47 -36.00
CA ASP A 447 -39.19 6.68 -35.99
C ASP A 447 -39.94 5.46 -36.55
#